data_AF-A4J0L7-F1
#
_entry.id   AF-A4J0L7-F1
#
_cell.length_a   1.000
_cell.length_b   1.000
_cell.length_c   1.000
_cell.angle_alpha   90.00
_cell.angle_beta   90.00
_cell.angle_gamma   90.00
#
_symmetry.space_group_name_H-M   'P 1'
#
loop_
_entity.id
_entity.type
_entity.pdbx_description
1 polymer ?
#
loop_
_entity_poly.entity_id
_entity_poly.type
_entity_poly.pdbx_seq_one_letter_code
_entity_poly.pdbx_strand_id
1 'polypeptide(L)'
;MNWCPVEWPTKPRPTLANIEAKQSGKKATMAGLLGLSVLVLMASVVLGYALWSQSITVSEIINETEGFIHEVVTGKLPVTLQVDGKTTVLQTTSKTVQGLLEEQRIGLKPEDKVFPALSAPIKKNIKVQVIRVEVKKEYHNLPVPFTTERMASQEMPRGFARKVRNGKEGLQKEVWSVRYEDGVEVSRICEAREIIQQPVNALVQYGTLSNVNRGGENLRINRAMEMLATGYSYTGYNTATGVVPRPGIAAVDPRVIPLGTRLYVEGYGKATALDTGGAIQGGRIDLFYETEAEALQWGKRNTRVYVLE
;
A
#
# COMPACT_ATOMS: atom_id res chain seq x y z
N MET A 1 28.22 15.13 1.69
CA MET A 1 29.54 15.23 2.34
C MET A 1 30.23 13.87 2.27
N ASN A 2 31.53 13.89 2.00
CA ASN A 2 32.53 12.81 2.07
C ASN A 2 32.49 11.83 0.87
N TRP A 3 33.14 12.11 -0.26
CA TRP A 3 34.60 12.05 -0.58
C TRP A 3 35.26 10.69 -0.38
N CYS A 4 35.79 10.15 -1.48
CA CYS A 4 36.65 8.95 -1.59
C CYS A 4 37.98 9.12 -0.82
N PRO A 5 38.71 8.01 -0.62
CA PRO A 5 40.11 8.02 -1.01
C PRO A 5 40.47 6.87 -1.96
N VAL A 6 41.33 7.25 -2.90
CA VAL A 6 42.07 6.42 -3.86
C VAL A 6 43.40 6.03 -3.21
N GLU A 7 43.83 4.78 -3.32
CA GLU A 7 45.23 4.37 -3.06
C GLU A 7 45.83 3.70 -4.32
N TRP A 8 47.02 4.18 -4.70
CA TRP A 8 47.89 3.69 -5.79
C TRP A 8 49.16 3.03 -5.17
N PRO A 9 50.00 2.33 -5.94
CA PRO A 9 50.59 1.03 -5.58
C PRO A 9 51.96 1.11 -4.88
N THR A 10 52.36 0.03 -4.20
CA THR A 10 53.75 -0.13 -3.72
C THR A 10 54.54 -1.12 -4.58
N LYS A 11 55.77 -0.72 -4.89
CA LYS A 11 56.76 -1.39 -5.75
C LYS A 11 57.34 -2.67 -5.12
N PRO A 12 57.87 -3.61 -5.94
CA PRO A 12 58.38 -4.91 -5.49
C PRO A 12 59.76 -4.81 -4.84
N ARG A 13 60.13 -5.79 -4.01
CA ARG A 13 61.53 -6.03 -3.60
C ARG A 13 62.10 -7.30 -4.24
N PRO A 14 63.34 -7.24 -4.78
CA PRO A 14 64.03 -8.39 -5.34
C PRO A 14 64.76 -9.23 -4.28
N THR A 15 65.11 -10.43 -4.73
CA THR A 15 65.69 -11.62 -4.11
C THR A 15 67.08 -11.48 -3.50
N LEU A 16 67.41 -12.37 -2.55
CA LEU A 16 68.72 -13.02 -2.40
C LEU A 16 68.45 -14.53 -2.25
N ALA A 17 68.69 -15.34 -3.28
CA ALA A 17 69.98 -15.94 -3.63
C ALA A 17 70.33 -17.16 -2.74
N ASN A 18 70.16 -18.32 -3.37
CA ASN A 18 70.97 -19.55 -3.27
C ASN A 18 71.86 -19.74 -2.04
N ILE A 19 71.57 -20.82 -1.30
CA ILE A 19 72.63 -21.72 -0.83
C ILE A 19 72.42 -23.05 -1.54
N GLU A 20 73.42 -23.44 -2.31
CA GLU A 20 73.52 -24.70 -3.04
C GLU A 20 73.51 -25.90 -2.09
N ALA A 21 72.82 -26.96 -2.49
CA ALA A 21 73.30 -28.32 -2.26
C ALA A 21 72.86 -29.19 -3.44
N LYS A 22 73.78 -29.31 -4.39
CA LYS A 22 73.75 -30.27 -5.48
C LYS A 22 74.03 -31.67 -4.92
N GLN A 23 73.40 -32.66 -5.56
CA GLN A 23 73.74 -34.09 -5.55
C GLN A 23 73.32 -34.95 -4.36
N SER A 24 72.27 -35.75 -4.57
CA SER A 24 72.33 -37.22 -4.50
C SER A 24 70.95 -37.71 -4.96
N GLY A 25 70.83 -38.28 -6.15
CA GLY A 25 71.19 -39.67 -6.34
C GLY A 25 69.95 -40.52 -6.11
N LYS A 26 69.36 -41.00 -7.21
CA LYS A 26 68.44 -42.15 -7.28
C LYS A 26 68.60 -43.07 -6.05
N LYS A 27 67.60 -43.13 -5.16
CA LYS A 27 67.32 -44.22 -4.20
C LYS A 27 66.15 -43.83 -3.28
N ALA A 28 64.95 -43.73 -3.84
CA ALA A 28 63.71 -43.75 -3.07
C ALA A 28 62.67 -44.62 -3.79
N THR A 29 63.06 -45.81 -4.22
CA THR A 29 62.15 -46.78 -4.86
C THR A 29 62.12 -48.14 -4.18
N MET A 30 62.70 -48.27 -2.98
CA MET A 30 62.51 -49.48 -2.15
C MET A 30 62.11 -49.21 -0.70
N ALA A 31 62.53 -48.09 -0.09
CA ALA A 31 62.11 -47.75 1.28
C ALA A 31 60.64 -47.32 1.39
N GLY A 32 60.07 -46.66 0.37
CA GLY A 32 58.64 -46.29 0.34
C GLY A 32 57.70 -47.50 0.15
N LEU A 33 58.12 -48.50 -0.62
CA LEU A 33 57.37 -49.76 -0.82
C LEU A 33 57.49 -50.70 0.39
N LEU A 34 58.62 -50.72 1.08
CA LEU A 34 58.78 -51.42 2.35
C LEU A 34 57.99 -50.74 3.49
N GLY A 35 57.96 -49.40 3.53
CA GLY A 35 57.11 -48.65 4.46
C GLY A 35 55.61 -48.90 4.24
N LEU A 36 55.17 -48.98 2.97
CA LEU A 36 53.78 -49.29 2.62
C LEU A 36 53.42 -50.73 2.98
N SER A 37 54.31 -51.70 2.75
CA SER A 37 54.06 -53.11 3.11
C SER A 37 54.09 -53.34 4.62
N VAL A 38 54.91 -52.62 5.39
CA VAL A 38 54.85 -52.62 6.86
C VAL A 38 53.55 -51.99 7.35
N LEU A 39 53.07 -50.90 6.74
CA LEU A 39 51.76 -50.32 7.06
C LEU A 39 50.59 -51.26 6.74
N VAL A 40 50.65 -51.97 5.60
CA VAL A 40 49.65 -52.98 5.23
C VAL A 40 49.69 -54.16 6.19
N LEU A 41 50.87 -54.64 6.59
CA LEU A 41 51.03 -55.71 7.58
C LEU A 41 50.55 -55.28 8.97
N MET A 42 50.87 -54.06 9.41
CA MET A 42 50.39 -53.52 10.68
C MET A 42 48.87 -53.35 10.67
N ALA A 43 48.29 -52.87 9.57
CA ALA A 43 46.85 -52.82 9.39
C ALA A 43 46.21 -54.23 9.39
N SER A 44 46.89 -55.22 8.81
CA SER A 44 46.43 -56.63 8.80
C SER A 44 46.43 -57.24 10.20
N VAL A 45 47.47 -56.95 11.01
CA VAL A 45 47.58 -57.42 12.40
C VAL A 45 46.53 -56.73 13.28
N VAL A 46 46.31 -55.43 13.09
CA VAL A 46 45.28 -54.67 13.81
C VAL A 46 43.88 -55.13 13.41
N LEU A 47 43.61 -55.42 12.12
CA LEU A 47 42.35 -56.03 11.65
C LEU A 47 42.16 -57.42 12.24
N GLY A 48 43.22 -58.24 12.28
CA GLY A 48 43.18 -59.57 12.88
C GLY A 48 42.85 -59.53 14.36
N TYR A 49 43.40 -58.55 15.10
CA TYR A 49 43.05 -58.30 16.50
C TYR A 49 41.62 -57.80 16.67
N ALA A 50 41.18 -56.85 15.84
CA ALA A 50 39.83 -56.29 15.89
C ALA A 50 38.74 -57.31 15.51
N LEU A 51 39.06 -58.26 14.61
CA LEU A 51 38.19 -59.38 14.25
C LEU A 51 38.10 -60.44 15.36
N TRP A 52 39.18 -60.64 16.12
CA TRP A 52 39.21 -61.57 17.24
C TRP A 52 38.51 -61.01 18.50
N SER A 53 38.53 -59.69 18.71
CA SER A 53 38.05 -59.05 19.94
C SER A 53 36.56 -58.64 19.98
N GLN A 54 35.72 -59.14 19.08
CA GLN A 54 34.28 -58.82 18.98
C GLN A 54 33.95 -57.31 19.08
N SER A 55 34.03 -56.58 17.96
CA SER A 55 33.06 -55.51 17.63
C SER A 55 33.34 -54.78 16.30
N ILE A 56 33.73 -55.47 15.22
CA ILE A 56 33.66 -54.87 13.87
C ILE A 56 33.27 -55.95 12.86
N THR A 57 32.15 -55.75 12.15
CA THR A 57 31.75 -56.68 11.09
C THR A 57 32.53 -56.36 9.81
N VAL A 58 33.07 -57.38 9.12
CA VAL A 58 33.82 -57.23 7.86
C VAL A 58 33.02 -56.45 6.81
N SER A 59 31.69 -56.57 6.83
CA SER A 59 30.76 -55.83 5.99
C SER A 59 30.78 -54.32 6.21
N GLU A 60 30.96 -53.83 7.44
CA GLU A 60 31.05 -52.39 7.72
C GLU A 60 32.37 -51.81 7.19
N ILE A 61 33.49 -52.52 7.38
CA ILE A 61 34.80 -52.09 6.86
C ILE A 61 34.82 -52.08 5.33
N ILE A 62 34.24 -53.10 4.68
CA ILE A 62 34.16 -53.15 3.21
C ILE A 62 33.27 -52.03 2.68
N ASN A 63 32.12 -51.75 3.29
CA ASN A 63 31.25 -50.64 2.86
C ASN A 63 31.92 -49.26 3.05
N GLU A 64 32.65 -49.05 4.15
CA GLU A 64 33.40 -47.80 4.37
C GLU A 64 34.60 -47.65 3.42
N THR A 65 35.31 -48.75 3.12
CA THR A 65 36.47 -48.73 2.21
C THR A 65 36.06 -48.67 0.74
N GLU A 66 34.96 -49.29 0.32
CA GLU A 66 34.38 -49.10 -1.01
C GLU A 66 33.90 -47.66 -1.19
N GLY A 67 33.23 -47.07 -0.20
CA GLY A 67 32.87 -45.65 -0.23
C GLY A 67 34.08 -44.73 -0.40
N PHE A 68 35.17 -45.02 0.32
CA PHE A 68 36.41 -44.24 0.28
C PHE A 68 37.20 -44.43 -1.03
N ILE A 69 37.32 -45.66 -1.54
CA ILE A 69 38.02 -45.95 -2.81
C ILE A 69 37.21 -45.42 -3.99
N HIS A 70 35.88 -45.49 -3.96
CA HIS A 70 35.03 -44.93 -5.02
C HIS A 70 35.09 -43.40 -5.05
N GLU A 71 35.19 -42.73 -3.88
CA GLU A 71 35.41 -41.28 -3.76
C GLU A 71 36.79 -40.87 -4.34
N VAL A 72 37.84 -41.65 -4.06
CA VAL A 72 39.21 -41.39 -4.53
C VAL A 72 39.40 -41.69 -6.03
N VAL A 73 38.68 -42.68 -6.58
CA VAL A 73 38.85 -43.11 -7.99
C VAL A 73 37.93 -42.36 -8.97
N THR A 74 36.75 -41.91 -8.54
CA THR A 74 35.81 -41.21 -9.45
C THR A 74 35.96 -39.68 -9.46
N GLY A 75 36.64 -39.10 -8.48
CA GLY A 75 36.80 -37.64 -8.37
C GLY A 75 35.49 -36.89 -8.13
N LYS A 76 34.48 -37.60 -7.60
CA LYS A 76 33.16 -37.03 -7.28
C LYS A 76 33.18 -36.43 -5.88
N LEU A 77 32.73 -35.18 -5.76
CA LEU A 77 32.62 -34.47 -4.50
C LEU A 77 31.14 -34.36 -4.09
N PRO A 78 30.80 -34.59 -2.80
CA PRO A 78 29.46 -34.34 -2.30
C PRO A 78 29.16 -32.85 -2.20
N VAL A 79 28.01 -32.44 -2.71
CA VAL A 79 27.53 -31.05 -2.74
C VAL A 79 26.06 -31.01 -2.31
N THR A 80 25.68 -29.98 -1.56
CA THR A 80 24.27 -29.67 -1.27
C THR A 80 23.81 -28.58 -2.22
N LEU A 81 22.73 -28.83 -2.96
CA LEU A 81 22.13 -27.89 -3.89
C LEU A 81 20.72 -27.50 -3.41
N GLN A 82 20.47 -26.21 -3.26
CA GLN A 82 19.16 -25.65 -2.97
C GLN A 82 18.69 -24.83 -4.17
N VAL A 83 17.58 -25.25 -4.78
CA VAL A 83 17.01 -24.58 -5.96
C VAL A 83 15.50 -24.81 -5.95
N ASP A 84 14.72 -23.79 -6.31
CA ASP A 84 13.26 -23.86 -6.45
C ASP A 84 12.57 -24.42 -5.18
N GLY A 85 13.06 -24.03 -3.99
CA GLY A 85 12.55 -24.49 -2.69
C GLY A 85 12.94 -25.92 -2.30
N LYS A 86 13.67 -26.65 -3.15
CA LYS A 86 14.11 -28.03 -2.91
C LYS A 86 15.59 -28.08 -2.56
N THR A 87 15.92 -28.82 -1.50
CA THR A 87 17.31 -29.13 -1.13
C THR A 87 17.63 -30.58 -1.54
N THR A 88 18.68 -30.76 -2.34
CA THR A 88 19.18 -32.06 -2.78
C THR A 88 20.66 -32.22 -2.41
N VAL A 89 21.06 -33.43 -2.04
CA VAL A 89 22.48 -33.79 -1.85
C VAL A 89 22.88 -34.67 -3.02
N LEU A 90 23.93 -34.28 -3.73
CA LEU A 90 24.39 -34.96 -4.95
C LEU A 90 25.91 -35.06 -4.98
N GLN A 91 26.41 -35.85 -5.93
CA GLN A 91 27.83 -36.10 -6.18
C GLN A 91 28.17 -35.56 -7.57
N THR A 92 29.19 -34.70 -7.71
CA THR A 92 29.56 -34.09 -8.99
C THR A 92 31.07 -34.17 -9.25
N THR A 93 31.47 -34.29 -10.51
CA THR A 93 32.86 -34.14 -10.97
C THR A 93 33.17 -32.71 -11.45
N SER A 94 32.18 -31.82 -11.43
CA SER A 94 32.30 -30.45 -11.91
C SER A 94 33.23 -29.65 -11.02
N LYS A 95 34.12 -28.86 -11.63
CA LYS A 95 35.12 -28.06 -10.91
C LYS A 95 34.56 -26.75 -10.37
N THR A 96 33.45 -26.25 -10.94
CA THR A 96 32.85 -24.95 -10.61
C THR A 96 31.36 -25.07 -10.35
N VAL A 97 30.80 -24.08 -9.64
CA VAL A 97 29.34 -23.97 -9.42
C VAL A 97 28.57 -23.93 -10.73
N GLN A 98 29.08 -23.21 -11.75
CA GLN A 98 28.48 -23.18 -13.08
C GLN A 98 28.38 -24.58 -13.70
N GLY A 99 29.47 -25.35 -13.71
CA GLY A 99 29.47 -26.70 -14.29
C GLY A 99 28.51 -27.64 -13.57
N LEU A 100 28.40 -27.51 -12.25
CA LEU A 100 27.42 -28.26 -11.46
C LEU A 100 25.97 -27.96 -11.89
N LEU A 101 25.63 -26.68 -12.08
CA LEU A 101 24.28 -26.30 -12.50
C LEU A 101 23.97 -26.77 -13.93
N GLU A 102 24.94 -26.70 -14.83
CA GLU A 102 24.83 -27.23 -16.20
C GLU A 102 24.64 -28.76 -16.21
N GLU A 103 25.38 -29.50 -15.37
CA GLU A 103 25.25 -30.95 -15.18
C GLU A 103 23.84 -31.33 -14.71
N GLN A 104 23.27 -30.55 -13.78
CA GLN A 104 21.89 -30.71 -13.30
C GLN A 104 20.83 -30.12 -14.25
N ARG A 105 21.24 -29.56 -15.39
CA ARG A 105 20.36 -28.92 -16.39
C ARG A 105 19.51 -27.79 -15.82
N ILE A 106 20.06 -27.05 -14.85
CA ILE A 106 19.40 -25.90 -14.24
C ILE A 106 19.73 -24.66 -15.04
N GLY A 107 18.77 -24.19 -15.84
CA GLY A 107 18.87 -22.90 -16.52
C GLY A 107 18.73 -21.74 -15.52
N LEU A 108 19.58 -20.72 -15.66
CA LEU A 108 19.53 -19.48 -14.87
C LEU A 108 18.99 -18.34 -15.72
N LYS A 109 18.16 -17.50 -15.11
CA LYS A 109 17.82 -16.18 -15.68
C LYS A 109 18.92 -15.17 -15.33
N PRO A 110 19.11 -14.10 -16.13
CA PRO A 110 20.13 -13.08 -15.86
C PRO A 110 20.05 -12.46 -14.45
N GLU A 111 18.86 -12.43 -13.86
CA GLU A 111 18.55 -11.81 -12.58
C GLU A 111 18.71 -12.79 -11.39
N ASP A 112 18.74 -14.10 -11.66
CA ASP A 112 18.88 -15.14 -10.64
C ASP A 112 20.21 -14.98 -9.89
N LYS A 113 20.17 -15.18 -8.57
CA LYS A 113 21.37 -15.09 -7.73
C LYS A 113 21.84 -16.49 -7.37
N VAL A 114 23.14 -16.73 -7.50
CA VAL A 114 23.77 -17.99 -7.11
C VAL A 114 24.83 -17.74 -6.06
N PHE A 115 24.76 -18.52 -4.97
CA PHE A 115 25.70 -18.46 -3.86
C PHE A 115 26.27 -19.85 -3.58
N PRO A 116 27.61 -20.04 -3.60
CA PRO A 116 28.65 -19.11 -4.02
C PRO A 116 28.58 -18.75 -5.52
N ALA A 117 29.40 -17.77 -5.95
CA ALA A 117 29.44 -17.32 -7.33
C ALA A 117 29.68 -18.46 -8.33
N LEU A 118 29.22 -18.29 -9.58
CA LEU A 118 29.31 -19.31 -10.65
C LEU A 118 30.72 -19.83 -10.91
N SER A 119 31.73 -18.97 -10.77
CA SER A 119 33.15 -19.31 -10.93
C SER A 119 33.79 -19.96 -9.70
N ALA A 120 33.07 -20.02 -8.56
CA ALA A 120 33.61 -20.57 -7.33
C ALA A 120 33.93 -22.06 -7.50
N PRO A 121 35.09 -22.52 -7.01
CA PRO A 121 35.47 -23.91 -7.11
C PRO A 121 34.61 -24.78 -6.19
N ILE A 122 34.22 -25.96 -6.68
CA ILE A 122 33.51 -26.96 -5.88
C ILE A 122 34.48 -27.55 -4.85
N LYS A 123 34.05 -27.53 -3.58
CA LYS A 123 34.76 -28.13 -2.43
C LYS A 123 33.85 -29.18 -1.80
N LYS A 124 34.44 -30.15 -1.08
CA LYS A 124 33.70 -31.15 -0.32
C LYS A 124 32.68 -30.47 0.61
N ASN A 125 31.43 -30.90 0.54
CA ASN A 125 30.31 -30.40 1.34
C ASN A 125 29.98 -28.90 1.14
N ILE A 126 30.31 -28.32 -0.01
CA ILE A 126 29.87 -26.95 -0.35
C ILE A 126 28.34 -26.92 -0.46
N LYS A 127 27.74 -25.83 0.02
CA LYS A 127 26.30 -25.55 -0.14
C LYS A 127 26.16 -24.54 -1.27
N VAL A 128 25.43 -24.92 -2.31
CA VAL A 128 25.09 -24.07 -3.45
C VAL A 128 23.62 -23.74 -3.35
N GLN A 129 23.28 -22.44 -3.36
CA GLN A 129 21.92 -21.93 -3.34
C GLN A 129 21.67 -21.12 -4.60
N VAL A 130 20.57 -21.41 -5.27
CA VAL A 130 20.02 -20.64 -6.38
C VAL A 130 18.76 -19.96 -5.89
N ILE A 131 18.75 -18.63 -5.92
CA ILE A 131 17.59 -17.79 -5.58
C ILE A 131 16.99 -17.30 -6.90
N ARG A 132 15.74 -17.68 -7.16
CA ARG A 132 15.02 -17.24 -8.35
C ARG A 132 14.59 -15.81 -8.19
N VAL A 133 15.02 -14.93 -9.09
CA VAL A 133 14.66 -13.52 -9.07
C VAL A 133 13.69 -13.24 -10.19
N GLU A 134 12.54 -12.69 -9.84
CA GLU A 134 11.54 -12.27 -10.81
C GLU A 134 11.17 -10.82 -10.55
N VAL A 135 11.15 -10.01 -11.62
CA VAL A 135 10.69 -8.62 -11.56
C VAL A 135 9.43 -8.50 -12.41
N LYS A 136 8.30 -8.18 -11.78
CA LYS A 136 7.01 -7.99 -12.44
C LYS A 136 6.64 -6.52 -12.47
N LYS A 137 6.05 -6.08 -13.58
CA LYS A 137 5.35 -4.79 -13.64
C LYS A 137 3.89 -4.99 -13.28
N GLU A 138 3.45 -4.29 -12.25
CA GLU A 138 2.04 -4.22 -11.86
C GLU A 138 1.48 -2.85 -12.19
N TYR A 139 0.22 -2.84 -12.61
CA TYR A 139 -0.52 -1.63 -12.97
C TYR A 139 -1.72 -1.48 -12.06
N HIS A 140 -1.78 -0.35 -11.36
CA HIS A 140 -2.88 -0.05 -10.45
C HIS A 140 -3.58 1.22 -10.90
N ASN A 141 -4.90 1.15 -11.04
CA ASN A 141 -5.73 2.30 -11.37
C ASN A 141 -6.41 2.79 -10.08
N LEU A 142 -6.13 4.03 -9.71
CA LEU A 142 -6.64 4.65 -8.50
C LEU A 142 -7.53 5.86 -8.86
N PRO A 143 -8.69 6.02 -8.22
CA PRO A 143 -9.52 7.20 -8.42
C PRO A 143 -8.81 8.44 -7.89
N VAL A 144 -8.91 9.55 -8.62
CA VAL A 144 -8.44 10.86 -8.17
C VAL A 144 -9.65 11.67 -7.74
N PRO A 145 -9.78 12.05 -6.45
CA PRO A 145 -10.95 12.78 -5.97
C PRO A 145 -11.04 14.15 -6.64
N PHE A 146 -12.27 14.60 -6.87
CA PHE A 146 -12.55 15.97 -7.30
C PHE A 146 -12.84 16.87 -6.12
N THR A 147 -12.75 18.19 -6.33
CA THR A 147 -13.14 19.18 -5.33
C THR A 147 -14.45 19.89 -5.72
N THR A 148 -15.09 20.54 -4.76
CA THR A 148 -16.27 21.37 -5.02
C THR A 148 -15.89 22.84 -5.02
N GLU A 149 -15.96 23.46 -6.20
CA GLU A 149 -15.78 24.88 -6.39
C GLU A 149 -17.08 25.63 -6.09
N ARG A 150 -16.94 26.80 -5.46
CA ARG A 150 -18.06 27.65 -5.06
C ARG A 150 -18.01 28.97 -5.82
N MET A 151 -19.08 29.28 -6.53
CA MET A 151 -19.20 30.51 -7.32
C MET A 151 -20.33 31.39 -6.77
N ALA A 152 -20.05 32.66 -6.53
CA ALA A 152 -21.07 33.61 -6.11
C ALA A 152 -22.05 33.92 -7.26
N SER A 153 -23.32 34.23 -6.92
CA SER A 153 -24.33 34.68 -7.85
C SER A 153 -25.12 35.85 -7.28
N GLN A 154 -25.07 36.97 -7.99
CA GLN A 154 -25.88 38.16 -7.67
C GLN A 154 -27.34 38.02 -8.12
N GLU A 155 -27.70 36.96 -8.84
CA GLU A 155 -29.09 36.70 -9.27
C GLU A 155 -29.86 35.88 -8.25
N MET A 156 -29.16 35.13 -7.38
CA MET A 156 -29.76 34.27 -6.38
C MET A 156 -29.73 34.93 -5.00
N PRO A 157 -30.85 34.95 -4.26
CA PRO A 157 -30.88 35.38 -2.87
C PRO A 157 -29.90 34.59 -1.99
N ARG A 158 -29.28 35.27 -1.03
CA ARG A 158 -28.48 34.62 0.02
C ARG A 158 -29.26 33.49 0.68
N GLY A 159 -28.61 32.38 0.99
CA GLY A 159 -29.25 31.19 1.56
C GLY A 159 -29.65 30.13 0.52
N PHE A 160 -29.75 30.49 -0.76
CA PHE A 160 -29.87 29.52 -1.84
C PHE A 160 -28.51 29.09 -2.40
N ALA A 161 -28.43 27.82 -2.77
CA ALA A 161 -27.34 27.29 -3.57
C ALA A 161 -27.91 26.32 -4.60
N ARG A 162 -27.32 26.31 -5.79
CA ARG A 162 -27.66 25.36 -6.86
C ARG A 162 -26.39 24.67 -7.35
N LYS A 163 -26.51 23.38 -7.63
CA LYS A 163 -25.43 22.63 -8.27
C LYS A 163 -25.48 22.91 -9.78
N VAL A 164 -24.43 23.52 -10.31
CA VAL A 164 -24.29 23.86 -11.73
C VAL A 164 -23.63 22.71 -12.49
N ARG A 165 -22.61 22.10 -11.88
CA ARG A 165 -21.87 20.99 -12.47
C ARG A 165 -21.64 19.89 -11.44
N ASN A 166 -21.96 18.65 -11.80
CA ASN A 166 -21.56 17.50 -11.01
C ASN A 166 -20.05 17.26 -11.14
N GLY A 167 -19.41 16.92 -10.03
CA GLY A 167 -18.01 16.49 -10.07
C GLY A 167 -17.88 15.07 -10.59
N LYS A 168 -16.72 14.77 -11.18
CA LYS A 168 -16.36 13.43 -11.62
C LYS A 168 -14.93 13.14 -11.17
N GLU A 169 -14.72 11.97 -10.58
CA GLU A 169 -13.38 11.54 -10.22
C GLU A 169 -12.52 11.39 -11.47
N GLY A 170 -11.24 11.72 -11.30
CA GLY A 170 -10.22 11.40 -12.28
C GLY A 170 -9.72 9.97 -12.10
N LEU A 171 -8.73 9.61 -12.90
CA LEU A 171 -8.10 8.29 -12.84
C LEU A 171 -6.59 8.46 -12.94
N GLN A 172 -5.87 7.88 -11.98
CA GLN A 172 -4.42 7.82 -11.97
C GLN A 172 -3.97 6.38 -12.20
N LYS A 173 -2.96 6.20 -13.05
CA LYS A 173 -2.21 4.95 -13.20
C LYS A 173 -0.98 5.00 -12.33
N GLU A 174 -0.74 3.94 -11.57
CA GLU A 174 0.56 3.68 -10.95
C GLU A 174 1.21 2.48 -11.62
N VAL A 175 2.50 2.61 -11.92
CA VAL A 175 3.34 1.52 -12.42
C VAL A 175 4.29 1.12 -11.32
N TRP A 176 4.16 -0.12 -10.87
CA TRP A 176 4.99 -0.70 -9.81
C TRP A 176 5.91 -1.76 -10.39
N SER A 177 7.19 -1.69 -10.04
CA SER A 177 8.15 -2.77 -10.26
C SER A 177 8.29 -3.54 -8.96
N VAL A 178 7.80 -4.79 -8.97
CA VAL A 178 7.76 -5.66 -7.81
C VAL A 178 8.77 -6.78 -8.01
N ARG A 179 9.72 -6.89 -7.08
CA ARG A 179 10.78 -7.88 -7.12
C ARG A 179 10.46 -9.01 -6.15
N TYR A 180 10.51 -10.21 -6.67
CA TYR A 180 10.30 -11.45 -5.95
C TYR A 180 11.61 -12.22 -5.88
N GLU A 181 11.89 -12.81 -4.71
CA GLU A 181 12.93 -13.83 -4.52
C GLU A 181 12.26 -15.12 -4.05
N ASP A 182 12.46 -16.21 -4.80
CA ASP A 182 11.80 -17.51 -4.56
C ASP A 182 10.27 -17.41 -4.39
N GLY A 183 9.65 -16.51 -5.16
CA GLY A 183 8.21 -16.26 -5.16
C GLY A 183 7.70 -15.34 -4.04
N VAL A 184 8.58 -14.90 -3.13
CA VAL A 184 8.23 -13.97 -2.04
C VAL A 184 8.57 -12.54 -2.47
N GLU A 185 7.61 -11.62 -2.34
CA GLU A 185 7.86 -10.19 -2.59
C GLU A 185 8.88 -9.67 -1.58
N VAL A 186 10.02 -9.20 -2.07
CA VAL A 186 11.10 -8.63 -1.23
C VAL A 186 11.14 -7.11 -1.31
N SER A 187 10.66 -6.53 -2.40
CA SER A 187 10.60 -5.08 -2.56
C SER A 187 9.63 -4.68 -3.67
N ARG A 188 9.01 -3.51 -3.52
CA ARG A 188 8.26 -2.84 -4.58
C ARG A 188 8.68 -1.38 -4.70
N ILE A 189 8.76 -0.90 -5.93
CA ILE A 189 9.12 0.49 -6.24
C ILE A 189 8.07 1.06 -7.19
N CYS A 190 7.54 2.24 -6.86
CA CYS A 190 6.66 2.98 -7.76
C CYS A 190 7.52 3.69 -8.81
N GLU A 191 7.52 3.18 -10.04
CA GLU A 191 8.32 3.71 -11.15
C GLU A 191 7.69 4.98 -11.73
N ALA A 192 6.36 5.02 -11.80
CA ALA A 192 5.63 6.12 -12.40
C ALA A 192 4.23 6.27 -11.79
N ARG A 193 3.77 7.52 -11.73
CA ARG A 193 2.38 7.89 -11.47
C ARG A 193 1.95 8.87 -12.54
N GLU A 194 0.83 8.58 -13.20
CA GLU A 194 0.32 9.41 -14.28
C GLU A 194 -1.19 9.58 -14.14
N ILE A 195 -1.67 10.82 -14.26
CA ILE A 195 -3.10 11.09 -14.31
C ILE A 195 -3.59 10.81 -15.74
N ILE A 196 -4.24 9.67 -15.95
CA ILE A 196 -4.85 9.29 -17.23
C ILE A 196 -6.06 10.17 -17.53
N GLN A 197 -6.84 10.48 -16.50
CA GLN A 197 -8.05 11.30 -16.61
C GLN A 197 -8.07 12.33 -15.50
N GLN A 198 -8.14 13.61 -15.87
CA GLN A 198 -8.25 14.70 -14.90
C GLN A 198 -9.61 14.64 -14.19
N PRO A 199 -9.65 14.84 -12.86
CA PRO A 199 -10.92 15.01 -12.16
C PRO A 199 -11.63 16.27 -12.65
N VAL A 200 -12.95 16.21 -12.73
CA VAL A 200 -13.79 17.37 -13.03
C VAL A 200 -14.37 17.88 -11.72
N ASN A 201 -14.01 19.10 -11.32
CA ASN A 201 -14.55 19.71 -10.10
C ASN A 201 -16.06 19.93 -10.21
N ALA A 202 -16.76 19.63 -9.12
CA ALA A 202 -18.15 20.02 -8.96
C ALA A 202 -18.22 21.55 -8.85
N LEU A 203 -19.25 22.16 -9.44
CA LEU A 203 -19.48 23.59 -9.36
C LEU A 203 -20.81 23.85 -8.66
N VAL A 204 -20.75 24.49 -7.50
CA VAL A 204 -21.93 24.93 -6.75
C VAL A 204 -21.97 26.45 -6.77
N GLN A 205 -23.07 26.99 -7.29
CA GLN A 205 -23.31 28.42 -7.28
C GLN A 205 -24.13 28.78 -6.04
N TYR A 206 -23.74 29.80 -5.29
CA TYR A 206 -24.45 30.26 -4.10
C TYR A 206 -24.88 31.71 -4.24
N GLY A 207 -26.04 32.03 -3.68
CA GLY A 207 -26.63 33.36 -3.79
C GLY A 207 -25.95 34.39 -2.91
N THR A 208 -25.76 35.59 -3.45
CA THR A 208 -25.24 36.77 -2.75
C THR A 208 -26.20 37.96 -2.78
N LEU A 209 -27.31 37.86 -3.52
CA LEU A 209 -28.32 38.91 -3.61
C LEU A 209 -28.93 39.18 -2.23
N SER A 210 -28.81 40.42 -1.78
CA SER A 210 -29.29 40.89 -0.48
C SER A 210 -30.41 41.93 -0.59
N ASN A 211 -30.82 42.32 -1.80
CA ASN A 211 -31.95 43.20 -2.04
C ASN A 211 -32.91 42.52 -3.00
N VAL A 212 -34.17 42.37 -2.60
CA VAL A 212 -35.20 41.73 -3.42
C VAL A 212 -36.44 42.61 -3.48
N ASN A 213 -37.05 42.76 -4.65
CA ASN A 213 -38.33 43.45 -4.79
C ASN A 213 -39.48 42.46 -4.54
N ARG A 214 -40.28 42.68 -3.50
CA ARG A 214 -41.45 41.83 -3.16
C ARG A 214 -42.59 42.67 -2.63
N GLY A 215 -43.81 42.40 -3.11
CA GLY A 215 -45.00 43.15 -2.69
C GLY A 215 -44.94 44.65 -3.01
N GLY A 216 -44.18 45.05 -4.04
CA GLY A 216 -43.96 46.44 -4.41
C GLY A 216 -42.89 47.17 -3.59
N GLU A 217 -42.22 46.50 -2.66
CA GLU A 217 -41.17 47.07 -1.82
C GLU A 217 -39.79 46.47 -2.13
N ASN A 218 -38.74 47.28 -1.99
CA ASN A 218 -37.36 46.79 -1.98
C ASN A 218 -36.99 46.35 -0.57
N LEU A 219 -36.87 45.03 -0.38
CA LEU A 219 -36.54 44.42 0.90
C LEU A 219 -35.06 44.10 0.96
N ARG A 220 -34.41 44.54 2.03
CA ARG A 220 -33.05 44.15 2.36
C ARG A 220 -33.08 42.89 3.23
N ILE A 221 -32.38 41.85 2.77
CA ILE A 221 -32.45 40.51 3.34
C ILE A 221 -31.08 40.04 3.80
N ASN A 222 -31.06 39.35 4.94
CA ASN A 222 -29.89 38.62 5.40
C ASN A 222 -29.77 37.29 4.65
N ARG A 223 -30.89 36.56 4.53
CA ARG A 223 -31.01 35.32 3.77
C ARG A 223 -32.45 35.03 3.38
N ALA A 224 -32.62 34.09 2.46
CA ALA A 224 -33.89 33.54 2.04
C ALA A 224 -33.82 32.01 2.06
N MET A 225 -34.97 31.37 2.24
CA MET A 225 -35.09 29.92 2.27
C MET A 225 -36.47 29.47 1.77
N GLU A 226 -36.56 28.25 1.27
CA GLU A 226 -37.86 27.60 1.01
C GLU A 226 -38.33 26.89 2.27
N MET A 227 -39.59 27.15 2.64
CA MET A 227 -40.23 26.54 3.80
C MET A 227 -41.60 26.02 3.42
N LEU A 228 -41.99 24.94 4.09
CA LEU A 228 -43.36 24.45 4.07
C LEU A 228 -44.19 25.33 5.00
N ALA A 229 -45.07 26.15 4.41
CA ALA A 229 -45.95 27.05 5.12
C ALA A 229 -47.34 26.43 5.33
N THR A 230 -47.85 26.57 6.55
CA THR A 230 -49.24 26.29 6.95
C THR A 230 -49.87 27.56 7.52
N GLY A 231 -51.19 27.54 7.73
CA GLY A 231 -51.92 28.61 8.39
C GLY A 231 -52.58 28.09 9.67
N TYR A 232 -52.63 28.93 10.70
CA TYR A 232 -53.38 28.69 11.93
C TYR A 232 -54.16 29.94 12.33
N SER A 233 -55.23 29.76 13.09
CA SER A 233 -56.02 30.84 13.68
C SER A 233 -55.97 30.77 15.21
N TYR A 234 -56.57 31.75 15.89
CA TYR A 234 -56.52 31.84 17.34
C TYR A 234 -57.20 30.64 18.02
N THR A 235 -56.46 29.90 18.85
CA THR A 235 -56.92 28.70 19.56
C THR A 235 -57.20 28.93 21.05
N GLY A 236 -57.20 30.19 21.51
CA GLY A 236 -57.43 30.56 22.92
C GLY A 236 -56.17 30.71 23.77
N TYR A 237 -54.98 30.53 23.20
CA TYR A 237 -53.69 30.69 23.89
C TYR A 237 -52.86 31.82 23.27
N ASN A 238 -52.02 32.47 24.09
CA ASN A 238 -51.03 33.43 23.61
C ASN A 238 -49.88 32.72 22.88
N THR A 239 -49.11 33.48 22.08
CA THR A 239 -47.91 32.95 21.43
C THR A 239 -46.86 32.51 22.46
N ALA A 240 -45.86 31.74 22.03
CA ALA A 240 -44.73 31.32 22.86
C ALA A 240 -43.95 32.49 23.52
N THR A 241 -44.00 33.68 22.92
CA THR A 241 -43.41 34.91 23.49
C THR A 241 -44.37 35.68 24.41
N GLY A 242 -45.59 35.20 24.60
CA GLY A 242 -46.63 35.80 25.44
C GLY A 242 -47.48 36.87 24.75
N VAL A 243 -47.30 37.09 23.44
CA VAL A 243 -48.04 38.10 22.66
C VAL A 243 -49.39 37.52 22.23
N VAL A 244 -50.44 38.36 22.19
CA VAL A 244 -51.73 37.95 21.63
C VAL A 244 -51.58 37.71 20.12
N PRO A 245 -51.93 36.51 19.61
CA PRO A 245 -51.83 36.19 18.19
C PRO A 245 -52.63 37.16 17.33
N ARG A 246 -52.03 37.65 16.24
CA ARG A 246 -52.61 38.60 15.28
C ARG A 246 -51.92 38.47 13.92
N PRO A 247 -52.51 38.95 12.82
CA PRO A 247 -51.86 38.94 11.51
C PRO A 247 -50.48 39.60 11.56
N GLY A 248 -49.53 39.00 10.83
CA GLY A 248 -48.12 39.36 10.89
C GLY A 248 -47.33 38.62 11.97
N ILE A 249 -47.90 37.61 12.64
CA ILE A 249 -47.19 36.69 13.52
C ILE A 249 -46.99 35.34 12.82
N ALA A 250 -45.77 34.79 12.95
CA ALA A 250 -45.45 33.45 12.48
C ALA A 250 -44.91 32.58 13.61
N ALA A 251 -45.34 31.31 13.62
CA ALA A 251 -44.70 30.27 14.39
C ALA A 251 -43.55 29.65 13.59
N VAL A 252 -42.40 29.47 14.23
CA VAL A 252 -41.18 28.94 13.59
C VAL A 252 -40.46 27.96 14.51
N ASP A 253 -39.50 27.23 13.95
CA ASP A 253 -38.47 26.55 14.74
C ASP A 253 -37.37 27.55 15.12
N PRO A 254 -37.17 27.89 16.42
CA PRO A 254 -36.15 28.85 16.85
C PRO A 254 -34.71 28.47 16.46
N ARG A 255 -34.44 27.18 16.21
CA ARG A 255 -33.12 26.70 15.75
C ARG A 255 -32.85 27.08 14.29
N VAL A 256 -33.91 27.29 13.51
CA VAL A 256 -33.83 27.71 12.11
C VAL A 256 -34.03 29.21 12.00
N ILE A 257 -35.06 29.78 12.62
CA ILE A 257 -35.35 31.22 12.62
C ILE A 257 -35.50 31.67 14.08
N PRO A 258 -34.56 32.46 14.63
CA PRO A 258 -34.68 32.96 16.00
C PRO A 258 -35.97 33.76 16.22
N LEU A 259 -36.54 33.67 17.41
CA LEU A 259 -37.69 34.50 17.78
C LEU A 259 -37.32 35.99 17.76
N GLY A 260 -38.28 36.85 17.45
CA GLY A 260 -38.10 38.28 17.18
C GLY A 260 -37.64 38.60 15.75
N THR A 261 -37.28 37.61 14.94
CA THR A 261 -36.84 37.84 13.56
C THR A 261 -37.96 38.40 12.69
N ARG A 262 -37.66 39.47 11.94
CA ARG A 262 -38.56 40.05 10.92
C ARG A 262 -38.45 39.26 9.62
N LEU A 263 -39.59 38.91 9.06
CA LEU A 263 -39.74 38.06 7.89
C LEU A 263 -40.59 38.74 6.82
N TYR A 264 -40.36 38.34 5.57
CA TYR A 264 -41.33 38.47 4.50
C TYR A 264 -41.61 37.08 3.93
N VAL A 265 -42.88 36.68 3.90
CA VAL A 265 -43.33 35.37 3.43
C VAL A 265 -44.07 35.57 2.12
N GLU A 266 -43.58 34.94 1.05
CA GLU A 266 -44.17 35.09 -0.29
C GLU A 266 -45.63 34.59 -0.29
N GLY A 267 -46.55 35.46 -0.73
CA GLY A 267 -48.00 35.22 -0.70
C GLY A 267 -48.72 35.64 0.59
N TYR A 268 -48.01 35.88 1.69
CA TYR A 268 -48.58 36.33 2.96
C TYR A 268 -48.22 37.78 3.31
N GLY A 269 -46.96 38.17 3.08
CA GLY A 269 -46.44 39.50 3.41
C GLY A 269 -45.50 39.51 4.61
N LYS A 270 -45.43 40.65 5.30
CA LYS A 270 -44.51 40.84 6.44
C LYS A 270 -45.00 40.06 7.67
N ALA A 271 -44.08 39.38 8.35
CA ALA A 271 -44.34 38.65 9.58
C ALA A 271 -43.20 38.81 10.59
N THR A 272 -43.47 38.52 11.85
CA THR A 272 -42.45 38.43 12.91
C THR A 272 -42.54 37.06 13.57
N ALA A 273 -41.39 36.40 13.73
CA ALA A 273 -41.27 35.12 14.41
C ALA A 273 -41.51 35.29 15.92
N LEU A 274 -42.75 35.14 16.38
CA LEU A 274 -43.12 35.38 17.78
C LEU A 274 -43.74 34.15 18.45
N ASP A 275 -43.86 33.06 17.71
CA ASP A 275 -44.50 31.85 18.19
C ASP A 275 -43.70 30.59 17.86
N THR A 276 -44.03 29.49 18.52
CA THR A 276 -43.46 28.16 18.28
C THR A 276 -44.56 27.12 18.41
N GLY A 277 -44.47 26.03 17.65
CA GLY A 277 -45.39 24.90 17.78
C GLY A 277 -44.65 23.58 17.78
N GLY A 278 -45.17 22.59 18.50
CA GLY A 278 -44.55 21.25 18.57
C GLY A 278 -44.35 20.60 17.20
N ALA A 279 -45.25 20.88 16.25
CA ALA A 279 -45.20 20.39 14.87
C ALA A 279 -44.40 21.30 13.90
N ILE A 280 -43.99 22.49 14.34
CA ILE A 280 -43.29 23.49 13.52
C ILE A 280 -41.79 23.34 13.77
N GLN A 281 -41.21 22.37 13.07
CA GLN A 281 -39.79 21.99 13.21
C GLN A 281 -39.08 22.06 11.86
N GLY A 282 -37.82 22.49 11.88
CA GLY A 282 -36.97 22.58 10.69
C GLY A 282 -37.48 23.60 9.67
N GLY A 283 -37.63 23.17 8.42
CA GLY A 283 -38.09 24.01 7.30
C GLY A 283 -39.61 24.26 7.26
N ARG A 284 -40.27 24.36 8.42
CA ARG A 284 -41.71 24.63 8.52
C ARG A 284 -41.97 25.99 9.16
N ILE A 285 -43.01 26.66 8.69
CA ILE A 285 -43.50 27.94 9.22
C ILE A 285 -45.02 27.89 9.29
N ASP A 286 -45.60 28.40 10.37
CA ASP A 286 -47.05 28.51 10.51
C ASP A 286 -47.43 30.00 10.56
N LEU A 287 -48.37 30.41 9.74
CA LEU A 287 -48.74 31.81 9.57
C LEU A 287 -50.08 32.07 10.25
N PHE A 288 -50.14 33.11 11.07
CA PHE A 288 -51.39 33.45 11.76
C PHE A 288 -52.39 34.11 10.79
N TYR A 289 -53.63 33.65 10.86
CA TYR A 289 -54.81 34.26 10.21
C TYR A 289 -55.88 34.59 11.24
N GLU A 290 -56.68 35.62 10.98
CA GLU A 290 -57.76 36.01 11.91
C GLU A 290 -58.83 34.93 11.99
N THR A 291 -59.15 34.30 10.85
CA THR A 291 -60.19 33.28 10.77
C THR A 291 -59.64 31.92 10.36
N GLU A 292 -60.30 30.86 10.83
CA GLU A 292 -60.01 29.49 10.40
C GLU A 292 -60.24 29.32 8.89
N ALA A 293 -61.25 29.99 8.33
CA ALA A 293 -61.55 29.96 6.91
C ALA A 293 -60.37 30.46 6.05
N GLU A 294 -59.73 31.56 6.45
CA GLU A 294 -58.53 32.08 5.76
C GLU A 294 -57.33 31.14 5.90
N ALA A 295 -57.12 30.57 7.09
CA ALA A 295 -56.06 29.58 7.31
C ALA A 295 -56.25 28.33 6.42
N LEU A 296 -57.49 27.85 6.30
CA LEU A 296 -57.83 26.73 5.41
C LEU A 296 -57.68 27.11 3.92
N GLN A 297 -58.05 28.34 3.54
CA GLN A 297 -57.87 28.84 2.19
C GLN A 297 -56.39 28.96 1.80
N TRP A 298 -55.53 29.37 2.75
CA TRP A 298 -54.09 29.31 2.56
C TRP A 298 -53.61 27.86 2.41
N GLY A 299 -54.09 26.96 3.26
CA GLY A 299 -53.74 25.55 3.21
C GLY A 299 -52.24 25.30 3.43
N LYS A 300 -51.72 24.22 2.84
CA LYS A 300 -50.33 23.77 3.01
C LYS A 300 -49.57 23.90 1.70
N ARG A 301 -48.51 24.70 1.67
CA ARG A 301 -47.74 24.97 0.44
C ARG A 301 -46.27 25.27 0.74
N ASN A 302 -45.39 24.98 -0.22
CA ASN A 302 -44.02 25.47 -0.16
C ASN A 302 -44.00 26.94 -0.60
N THR A 303 -43.36 27.79 0.19
CA THR A 303 -43.18 29.22 -0.10
C THR A 303 -41.77 29.67 0.24
N ARG A 304 -41.36 30.82 -0.30
CA ARG A 304 -40.09 31.45 0.04
C ARG A 304 -40.29 32.39 1.22
N VAL A 305 -39.40 32.24 2.19
CA VAL A 305 -39.32 33.09 3.37
C VAL A 305 -38.02 33.87 3.32
N TYR A 306 -38.13 35.19 3.41
CA TYR A 306 -37.03 36.13 3.44
C TYR A 306 -36.82 36.60 4.87
N VAL A 307 -35.62 36.41 5.40
CA VAL A 307 -35.19 36.97 6.68
C VAL A 307 -34.69 38.37 6.43
N LEU A 308 -35.40 39.36 6.97
CA LEU A 308 -35.11 40.78 6.79
C LEU A 308 -33.96 41.21 7.72
N GLU A 309 -33.20 42.22 7.29
CA GLU A 309 -32.27 42.95 8.16
C GLU A 309 -33.03 43.90 9.08
#